data_AF-A0A3D2I7M5-F1
#
_entry.id   AF-A0A3D2I7M5-F1
#
_cell.length_a   1.000
_cell.length_b   1.000
_cell.length_c   1.000
_cell.angle_alpha   90.00
_cell.angle_beta   90.00
_cell.angle_gamma   90.00
#
_symmetry.space_group_name_H-M   'P 1'
#
loop_
_entity.id
_entity.type
_entity.pdbx_description
1 polymer ?
#
loop_
_entity_poly.entity_id
_entity_poly.type
_entity_poly.pdbx_seq_one_letter_code
_entity_poly.pdbx_strand_id
1 'polypeptide(L)' 'MSENSDAVVVIVSEETGSISVAIGGMLKRHLMPETLGKLLRNELMPPEEETEDKPRRTLAEILGLNRKGDKDDVGMDV' A
#
# COMPACT_ATOMS: atom_id res chain seq x y z
N MET A 1 4.16 27.97 -8.09
CA MET A 1 5.01 26.90 -7.50
C MET A 1 4.22 25.61 -7.44
N SER A 2 3.32 25.39 -6.48
CA SER A 2 2.54 24.13 -6.41
C SER A 2 1.30 24.06 -7.33
N GLU A 3 0.83 25.20 -7.87
CA GLU A 3 -0.32 25.23 -8.80
C GLU A 3 0.05 24.74 -10.22
N ASN A 4 1.29 25.02 -10.63
CA ASN A 4 1.76 24.73 -11.99
C ASN A 4 2.78 23.58 -12.01
N SER A 5 2.91 22.85 -10.91
CA SER A 5 3.86 21.73 -10.75
C SER A 5 3.30 20.74 -9.73
N ASP A 6 3.84 19.52 -9.72
CA ASP A 6 3.53 18.49 -8.72
C ASP A 6 4.29 18.68 -7.39
N ALA A 7 4.95 19.82 -7.21
CA ALA A 7 5.76 20.10 -6.05
C ALA A 7 4.92 20.24 -4.77
N VAL A 8 5.36 19.55 -3.72
CA VAL A 8 4.91 19.76 -2.33
C VAL A 8 5.75 20.88 -1.72
N VAL A 9 5.10 21.96 -1.25
CA VAL A 9 5.80 23.11 -0.64
C VAL A 9 5.46 23.20 0.84
N VAL A 10 6.46 23.14 1.71
CA VAL A 10 6.31 23.32 3.17
C VAL A 10 6.77 24.73 3.55
N ILE A 11 5.97 25.41 4.36
CA ILE A 11 6.21 26.78 4.83
C ILE A 11 6.19 26.75 6.36
N VAL A 12 7.20 27.33 6.99
CA VAL A 12 7.29 27.44 8.45
C VAL A 12 7.35 28.92 8.80
N SER A 13 6.44 29.35 9.68
CA SER A 13 6.49 30.68 10.28
C SER A 13 7.68 30.76 11.23
N GLU A 14 8.57 31.73 11.02
CA GLU A 14 9.71 31.98 11.92
C GLU A 14 9.25 32.36 13.33
N GLU A 15 8.24 33.21 13.43
CA GLU A 15 7.77 33.75 14.71
C GLU A 15 6.98 32.74 15.53
N THR A 16 6.10 31.96 14.89
CA THR A 16 5.15 31.09 15.60
C THR A 16 5.48 29.61 15.47
N GLY A 17 6.40 29.23 14.58
CA GLY A 17 6.64 27.84 14.20
C GLY A 17 5.47 27.18 13.47
N SER A 18 4.40 27.93 13.12
CA SER A 18 3.24 27.39 12.42
C SER A 18 3.64 26.78 11.08
N ILE A 19 3.21 25.54 10.85
CA ILE A 19 3.49 24.79 9.63
C ILE A 19 2.30 24.94 8.67
N SER A 20 2.60 25.28 7.42
CA SER A 20 1.64 25.25 6.31
C SER A 20 2.20 24.46 5.13
N VAL A 21 1.33 23.86 4.34
CA VAL A 21 1.71 23.07 3.16
C VAL A 21 0.86 23.45 1.97
N ALA A 22 1.47 23.63 0.80
CA ALA A 22 0.80 23.83 -0.47
C ALA A 22 1.02 22.63 -1.42
N ILE A 23 -0.07 22.04 -1.91
CA ILE A 23 -0.10 20.91 -2.86
C ILE A 23 -1.19 21.17 -3.90
N GLY A 24 -0.87 21.09 -5.19
CA GLY A 24 -1.84 21.25 -6.28
C GLY A 24 -2.58 22.59 -6.22
N GLY A 25 -1.88 23.66 -5.81
CA GLY A 25 -2.47 25.00 -5.62
C GLY A 25 -3.28 25.18 -4.33
N MET A 26 -3.49 24.14 -3.52
CA MET A 26 -4.23 24.23 -2.26
C MET A 26 -3.30 24.45 -1.06
N LEU A 27 -3.57 25.50 -0.27
CA LEU A 27 -2.81 25.82 0.94
C LEU A 27 -3.54 25.31 2.20
N LYS A 28 -2.94 24.38 2.92
CA LYS A 28 -3.36 23.93 4.25
C LYS A 28 -2.51 24.61 5.32
N ARG A 29 -3.15 25.28 6.29
CA ARG A 29 -2.49 26.07 7.33
C ARG A 29 -2.59 25.40 8.71
N HIS A 30 -1.70 25.80 9.62
CA HIS A 30 -1.70 25.38 11.03
C HIS A 30 -1.73 23.86 11.20
N LEU A 31 -0.89 23.16 10.44
CA LEU A 31 -0.78 21.72 10.54
C LEU A 31 -0.03 21.32 11.82
N MET A 32 -0.58 20.32 12.51
CA MET A 32 0.14 19.63 13.57
C MET A 32 1.29 18.82 12.96
N PRO A 33 2.45 18.68 13.63
CA PRO A 33 3.60 17.92 13.13
C PRO A 33 3.25 16.48 12.72
N GLU A 34 2.39 15.82 13.48
CA GLU A 34 1.89 14.47 13.19
C GLU A 34 1.10 14.40 11.89
N THR A 35 0.29 15.45 11.62
CA THR A 35 -0.52 15.54 10.40
C THR A 35 0.36 15.83 9.19
N LEU A 36 1.37 16.68 9.34
CA LEU A 36 2.38 16.91 8.30
C LEU A 36 3.08 15.59 7.94
N GLY A 37 3.54 14.82 8.93
CA GLY A 37 4.24 13.57 8.68
C GLY A 37 3.40 12.53 7.94
N LYS A 38 2.10 12.44 8.24
CA LYS A 38 1.18 11.56 7.49
C LYS A 38 1.00 12.03 6.05
N LEU A 39 0.80 13.33 5.86
CA LEU A 39 0.58 13.93 4.54
C LEU A 39 1.81 13.76 3.65
N LEU A 40 3.02 14.00 4.18
CA LEU A 40 4.26 13.81 3.42
C LEU A 40 4.52 12.34 3.07
N ARG A 41 4.23 11.39 3.97
CA ARG A 41 4.33 9.96 3.65
C ARG A 41 3.39 9.57 2.52
N ASN A 42 2.14 10.03 2.58
CA ASN A 42 1.16 9.70 1.56
C ASN A 42 1.52 10.24 0.17
N GLU A 43 2.14 11.43 0.09
CA GLU A 43 2.47 12.04 -1.20
C GLU A 43 3.86 11.74 -1.73
N LEU A 44 4.82 11.44 -0.86
CA LEU A 44 6.22 11.25 -1.26
C LEU A 44 6.69 9.79 -1.17
N MET A 45 6.00 8.96 -0.38
CA MET A 45 6.33 7.54 -0.28
C MET A 45 5.30 6.73 -1.05
N PRO A 46 5.72 5.82 -1.94
CA PRO A 46 4.84 4.77 -2.41
C PRO A 46 4.24 4.06 -1.20
N PRO A 47 2.96 3.67 -1.23
CA PRO A 47 2.45 2.77 -0.20
C PRO A 47 3.39 1.57 -0.16
N GLU A 48 3.92 1.26 1.03
CA GLU A 48 4.71 0.05 1.21
C GLU A 48 3.87 -1.08 0.64
N GLU A 49 4.39 -1.77 -0.39
CA GLU A 49 3.80 -3.01 -0.81
C GLU A 49 3.82 -3.86 0.45
N GLU A 50 2.65 -4.08 1.05
CA GLU A 50 2.46 -5.15 2.01
C GLU A 50 3.03 -6.36 1.27
N THR A 51 4.22 -6.81 1.64
CA THR A 51 4.76 -8.08 1.19
C THR A 51 3.81 -9.10 1.78
N GLU A 52 2.71 -9.32 1.07
CA GLU A 52 1.77 -10.36 1.34
C GLU A 52 2.54 -11.66 1.11
N ASP A 53 3.21 -12.14 2.16
CA ASP A 53 3.38 -13.56 2.46
C ASP A 53 2.00 -14.20 2.69
N LYS A 54 0.98 -13.82 1.92
CA LYS A 54 -0.23 -14.60 1.78
C LYS A 54 0.09 -15.64 0.73
N PRO A 55 0.12 -16.95 1.09
CA PRO A 55 0.36 -17.99 0.13
C PRO A 55 -0.72 -17.87 -0.95
N ARG A 56 -0.30 -17.43 -2.15
CA ARG A 56 -1.16 -17.41 -3.33
C ARG A 56 -1.57 -18.87 -3.56
N ARG A 57 -2.82 -19.21 -3.21
CA ARG A 57 -3.39 -20.51 -3.51
C ARG A 57 -3.18 -20.76 -5.00
N THR A 58 -2.44 -21.81 -5.31
CA THR A 58 -2.09 -22.11 -6.70
C THR A 58 -3.37 -22.46 -7.46
N LEU A 59 -3.44 -22.13 -8.75
CA LEU A 59 -4.61 -22.47 -9.59
C LEU A 59 -4.94 -23.97 -9.53
N ALA A 60 -3.93 -24.83 -9.33
CA ALA A 60 -4.09 -26.26 -9.12
C ALA A 60 -4.87 -26.63 -7.84
N GLU A 61 -4.70 -25.86 -6.76
CA GLU A 61 -5.45 -26.01 -5.50
C GLU A 61 -6.90 -25.54 -5.64
N ILE A 62 -7.12 -24.42 -6.34
CA ILE A 62 -8.47 -23.88 -6.58
C ILE A 62 -9.27 -24.81 -7.51
N LEU A 63 -8.62 -25.38 -8.52
CA LEU A 63 -9.24 -26.29 -9.50
C LEU A 63 -9.36 -27.74 -9.00
N GLY A 64 -8.94 -28.04 -7.77
CA GLY A 64 -9.08 -29.37 -7.17
C GLY A 64 -8.38 -30.49 -7.94
N LEU A 65 -7.37 -30.16 -8.76
CA LEU A 65 -6.69 -31.09 -9.65
C LEU A 65 -5.73 -32.04 -8.90
N ASN A 66 -5.49 -31.78 -7.61
CA ASN A 66 -4.64 -32.62 -6.77
C ASN A 66 -5.38 -33.86 -6.21
N ARG A 67 -6.19 -34.54 -7.04
CA ARG A 67 -6.62 -35.91 -6.73
C ARG A 67 -5.45 -36.84 -7.04
N LYS A 68 -4.65 -37.10 -6.00
CA LYS A 68 -3.69 -38.20 -5.95
C LYS A 68 -4.46 -39.49 -6.28
N GLY A 69 -4.26 -40.00 -7.49
CA GLY A 69 -4.81 -41.26 -7.94
C GLY A 69 -4.18 -42.39 -7.15
N ASP A 70 -5.00 -43.07 -6.36
CA ASP A 70 -4.68 -44.40 -5.84
C ASP A 70 -5.05 -45.39 -6.95
N LYS A 71 -4.03 -46.06 -7.51
CA LYS A 71 -4.19 -47.12 -8.51
C LYS A 71 -4.31 -48.45 -7.76
N ASP A 72 -5.50 -49.03 -7.84
CA ASP A 72 -5.82 -50.44 -8.09
C ASP A 72 -4.80 -51.50 -7.62
N ASP A 73 -5.19 -52.33 -6.64
CA ASP A 73 -4.74 -53.71 -6.52
C ASP A 73 -5.94 -54.68 -6.50
N VAL A 74 -6.23 -55.17 -7.71
CA VAL A 74 -6.59 -56.54 -8.14
C VAL A 74 -7.21 -57.50 -7.10
N GLY A 75 -8.49 -57.82 -7.32
CA GLY A 75 -9.06 -59.16 -7.45
C GLY A 75 -8.76 -60.25 -6.40
N MET A 76 -9.83 -60.75 -5.77
CA MET A 76 -9.90 -62.15 -5.36
C MET A 76 -11.34 -62.64 -5.56
N ASP A 77 -11.55 -63.38 -6.65
CA ASP A 77 -12.75 -64.19 -6.91
C ASP A 77 -12.70 -65.49 -6.10
N VAL A 78 -13.90 -65.94 -5.70
CA VAL A 78 -14.34 -67.24 -5.12
C VAL A 78 -14.21 -67.43 -3.61
#